data_AF-A0A2V3JIG2-F1
#
_entry.id   AF-A0A2V3JIG2-F1
#
_cell.length_a   1.000
_cell.length_b   1.000
_cell.length_c   1.000
_cell.angle_alpha   90.00
_cell.angle_beta   90.00
_cell.angle_gamma   90.00
#
_symmetry.space_group_name_H-M   'P 1'
#
loop_
_entity.id
_entity.type
_entity.pdbx_description
1 polymer ?
#
loop_
_entity_poly.entity_id
_entity_poly.type
_entity_poly.pdbx_seq_one_letter_code
_entity_poly.pdbx_strand_id
1 'polypeptide(L)'
;MKKYLINYYENTRQYYGNYHDHKEISAWSGLVIHILFCTFIVLANPTGQLKIIMTIGFTISVIIVTILLFMYIRNQLNLKDKAGALAAASNFILTELIAKDDNSTDFREYLSVEESSDIKYQSTHVLPKKLLNKVKIYDSRGRGAQDFTRTMIYGLLVISAISVIFYRWIAIL
;
A
#
# COMPACT_ATOMS: atom_id res chain seq x y z
N MET A 1 16.51 -7.79 30.55
CA MET A 1 16.58 -7.82 29.06
C MET A 1 15.24 -8.16 28.42
N LYS A 2 14.71 -9.38 28.60
CA LYS A 2 13.48 -9.90 27.95
C LYS A 2 12.30 -8.92 27.86
N LYS A 3 11.86 -8.33 28.99
CA LYS A 3 10.74 -7.34 29.02
C LYS A 3 10.95 -6.13 28.09
N TYR A 4 12.18 -5.66 27.93
CA TYR A 4 12.50 -4.57 27.00
C TYR A 4 12.33 -5.01 25.54
N LEU A 5 12.77 -6.23 25.19
CA LEU A 5 12.60 -6.78 23.84
C LEU A 5 11.12 -7.02 23.51
N ILE A 6 10.36 -7.58 24.45
CA ILE A 6 8.90 -7.75 24.32
C ILE A 6 8.24 -6.40 24.00
N ASN A 7 8.50 -5.37 24.81
CA ASN A 7 7.99 -4.02 24.57
C ASN A 7 8.45 -3.44 23.22
N TYR A 8 9.72 -3.64 22.83
CA TYR A 8 10.23 -3.18 21.54
C TYR A 8 9.49 -3.82 20.35
N TYR A 9 9.31 -5.14 20.34
CA TYR A 9 8.61 -5.83 19.26
C TYR A 9 7.09 -5.61 19.29
N GLU A 10 6.50 -5.38 20.46
CA GLU A 10 5.10 -4.99 20.58
C GLU A 10 4.84 -3.60 19.98
N ASN A 11 5.66 -2.60 20.33
CA ASN A 11 5.61 -1.26 19.72
C ASN A 11 5.89 -1.32 18.21
N THR A 12 6.86 -2.14 17.78
CA THR A 12 7.19 -2.34 16.36
C THR A 12 6.01 -2.94 15.60
N ARG A 13 5.36 -3.97 16.17
CA ARG A 13 4.14 -4.59 15.63
C ARG A 13 3.01 -3.57 15.51
N GLN A 14 2.77 -2.78 16.54
CA GLN A 14 1.69 -1.77 16.56
C GLN A 14 1.97 -0.66 15.54
N TYR A 15 3.19 -0.13 15.48
CA TYR A 15 3.59 0.91 14.53
C TYR A 15 3.40 0.44 13.08
N TYR A 16 3.92 -0.74 12.72
CA TYR A 16 3.79 -1.25 11.35
C TYR A 16 2.38 -1.76 11.03
N GLY A 17 1.59 -2.18 12.01
CA GLY A 17 0.15 -2.44 11.84
C GLY A 17 -0.61 -1.15 11.49
N ASN A 18 -0.47 -0.11 12.30
CA ASN A 18 -1.08 1.21 12.03
C ASN A 18 -0.61 1.78 10.68
N TYR A 19 0.66 1.58 10.31
CA TYR A 19 1.20 2.02 9.01
C TYR A 19 0.62 1.20 7.85
N HIS A 20 0.46 -0.12 7.98
CA HIS A 20 -0.24 -0.96 7.01
C HIS A 20 -1.64 -0.40 6.75
N ASP A 21 -2.43 -0.19 7.80
CA ASP A 21 -3.82 0.25 7.70
C ASP A 21 -3.94 1.66 7.13
N HIS A 22 -3.07 2.58 7.55
CA HIS A 22 -2.99 3.92 6.96
C HIS A 22 -2.69 3.87 5.46
N LYS A 23 -1.83 2.95 5.01
CA LYS A 23 -1.47 2.79 3.59
C LYS A 23 -2.57 2.13 2.76
N GLU A 24 -3.31 1.19 3.34
CA GLU A 24 -4.55 0.65 2.77
C GLU A 24 -5.58 1.76 2.56
N ILE A 25 -5.88 2.54 3.62
CA ILE A 25 -6.83 3.65 3.57
C ILE A 25 -6.38 4.71 2.55
N SER A 26 -5.09 5.04 2.49
CA SER A 26 -4.52 5.97 1.49
C SER A 26 -4.76 5.49 0.05
N ALA A 27 -4.62 4.19 -0.22
CA ALA A 27 -4.88 3.61 -1.54
C ALA A 27 -6.37 3.71 -1.92
N TRP A 28 -7.26 3.40 -0.97
CA TRP A 28 -8.71 3.55 -1.14
C TRP A 28 -9.14 5.00 -1.33
N SER A 29 -8.58 5.96 -0.57
CA SER A 29 -8.85 7.39 -0.74
C SER A 29 -8.46 7.88 -2.15
N GLY A 30 -7.34 7.39 -2.69
CA GLY A 30 -6.94 7.68 -4.08
C GLY A 30 -7.98 7.23 -5.11
N LEU A 31 -8.59 6.05 -4.92
CA LEU A 31 -9.66 5.54 -5.77
C LEU A 31 -10.95 6.38 -5.62
N VAL A 32 -11.33 6.76 -4.39
CA VAL A 32 -12.52 7.61 -4.16
C VAL A 32 -12.36 8.98 -4.85
N ILE A 33 -11.18 9.59 -4.77
CA ILE A 33 -10.86 10.85 -5.48
C ILE A 33 -10.97 10.67 -7.00
N HIS A 34 -10.49 9.55 -7.55
CA HIS A 34 -10.66 9.22 -8.98
C HIS A 34 -12.14 9.13 -9.37
N ILE A 35 -12.96 8.43 -8.60
CA ILE A 35 -14.40 8.27 -8.88
C ILE A 35 -15.12 9.62 -8.82
N LEU A 36 -14.79 10.49 -7.86
CA LEU A 36 -15.33 11.85 -7.80
C LEU A 36 -14.92 12.68 -9.02
N PHE A 37 -13.65 12.66 -9.42
CA PHE A 37 -13.17 13.31 -10.64
C PHE A 37 -13.90 12.78 -11.89
N CYS A 38 -14.04 11.45 -12.01
CA CYS A 38 -14.83 10.77 -13.04
C CYS A 38 -16.34 11.11 -13.00
N THR A 39 -16.86 11.61 -11.88
CA THR A 39 -18.24 12.10 -11.77
C THR A 39 -18.37 13.54 -12.25
N PHE A 40 -17.45 14.44 -11.87
CA PHE A 40 -17.41 15.80 -12.43
C PHE A 40 -17.22 15.78 -13.96
N ILE A 41 -16.41 14.83 -14.46
CA ILE A 41 -16.16 14.58 -15.87
C ILE A 41 -17.22 13.63 -16.51
N VAL A 42 -18.35 13.37 -15.84
CA VAL A 42 -19.65 13.09 -16.49
C VAL A 42 -20.54 14.34 -16.49
N LEU A 43 -20.65 15.03 -15.35
CA LEU A 43 -21.63 16.11 -15.14
C LEU A 43 -21.37 17.37 -16.00
N ALA A 44 -20.12 17.65 -16.36
CA ALA A 44 -19.79 18.77 -17.25
C ALA A 44 -20.33 18.50 -18.67
N ASN A 45 -21.45 19.10 -19.08
CA ASN A 45 -22.04 18.87 -20.41
C ASN A 45 -21.62 19.97 -21.41
N PRO A 46 -20.64 19.72 -22.31
CA PRO A 46 -20.23 20.71 -23.29
C PRO A 46 -21.28 20.84 -24.40
N THR A 47 -21.68 22.07 -24.72
CA THR A 47 -22.68 22.40 -25.74
C THR A 47 -22.05 23.14 -26.93
N GLY A 48 -22.70 23.04 -28.09
CA GLY A 48 -22.28 23.74 -29.31
C GLY A 48 -20.97 23.24 -29.92
N GLN A 49 -20.28 24.11 -30.65
CA GLN A 49 -19.15 23.76 -31.53
C GLN A 49 -17.92 23.20 -30.77
N LEU A 50 -17.79 23.46 -29.47
CA LEU A 50 -16.66 22.99 -28.65
C LEU A 50 -16.81 21.54 -28.13
N LYS A 51 -17.96 20.89 -28.35
CA LYS A 51 -18.30 19.55 -27.83
C LYS A 51 -17.21 18.48 -28.09
N ILE A 52 -16.68 18.45 -29.31
CA ILE A 52 -15.63 17.50 -29.73
C ILE A 52 -14.30 17.80 -29.04
N ILE A 53 -13.86 19.06 -29.08
CA ILE A 53 -12.59 19.51 -28.48
C ILE A 53 -12.57 19.24 -26.98
N MET A 54 -13.67 19.57 -26.28
CA MET A 54 -13.79 19.34 -24.83
C MET A 54 -13.79 17.85 -24.48
N THR A 55 -14.42 16.98 -25.28
CA THR A 55 -14.40 15.53 -25.05
C THR A 55 -13.03 14.91 -25.27
N ILE A 56 -12.27 15.38 -26.28
CA ILE A 56 -10.87 14.98 -26.46
C ILE A 56 -10.03 15.41 -25.25
N GLY A 57 -10.17 16.66 -24.80
CA GLY A 57 -9.50 17.18 -23.60
C GLY A 57 -9.85 16.40 -22.34
N PHE A 58 -11.12 16.07 -22.12
CA PHE A 58 -11.59 15.24 -21.01
C PHE A 58 -11.06 13.80 -21.10
N THR A 59 -11.00 13.21 -22.30
CA THR A 59 -10.43 11.86 -22.50
C THR A 59 -8.95 11.84 -22.09
N ILE A 60 -8.18 12.84 -22.56
CA ILE A 60 -6.76 12.98 -22.22
C ILE A 60 -6.57 13.20 -20.71
N SER A 61 -7.38 14.06 -20.08
CA SER A 61 -7.28 14.33 -18.64
C SER A 61 -7.62 13.10 -17.80
N VAL A 62 -8.65 12.33 -18.16
CA VAL A 62 -8.99 11.04 -17.52
C VAL A 62 -7.82 10.06 -17.64
N ILE A 63 -7.19 9.91 -18.81
CA ILE A 63 -6.04 9.02 -18.98
C ILE A 63 -4.87 9.45 -18.09
N ILE A 64 -4.49 10.73 -18.10
CA ILE A 64 -3.37 11.25 -17.30
C ILE A 64 -3.61 11.06 -15.80
N VAL A 65 -4.78 11.46 -15.30
CA VAL A 65 -5.15 11.34 -13.87
C VAL A 65 -5.20 9.87 -13.45
N THR A 66 -5.71 8.98 -14.31
CA THR A 66 -5.73 7.53 -14.06
C THR A 66 -4.33 6.96 -13.93
N ILE A 67 -3.38 7.33 -14.80
CA ILE A 67 -1.99 6.88 -14.73
C ILE A 67 -1.31 7.36 -13.44
N LEU A 68 -1.48 8.65 -13.09
CA LEU A 68 -0.90 9.22 -11.86
C LEU A 68 -1.45 8.54 -10.60
N LEU A 69 -2.76 8.33 -10.53
CA LEU A 69 -3.39 7.64 -9.39
C LEU A 69 -3.06 6.14 -9.36
N PHE A 70 -2.92 5.47 -10.50
CA PHE A 70 -2.41 4.09 -10.56
C PHE A 70 -1.00 3.99 -9.97
N MET A 71 -0.08 4.90 -10.34
CA MET A 71 1.28 4.94 -9.79
C MET A 71 1.27 5.22 -8.27
N TYR A 72 0.45 6.16 -7.81
CA TYR A 72 0.28 6.48 -6.40
C TYR A 72 -0.26 5.27 -5.59
N ILE A 73 -1.38 4.69 -6.02
CA ILE A 73 -2.03 3.53 -5.39
C ILE A 73 -1.06 2.36 -5.33
N ARG A 74 -0.36 2.06 -6.44
CA ARG A 74 0.66 1.01 -6.49
C ARG A 74 1.75 1.22 -5.44
N ASN A 75 2.20 2.47 -5.24
CA ASN A 75 3.19 2.78 -4.22
C ASN A 75 2.63 2.59 -2.79
N GLN A 76 1.40 3.04 -2.51
CA GLN A 76 0.78 2.84 -1.19
C GLN A 76 0.58 1.35 -0.88
N LEU A 77 0.10 0.55 -1.84
CA LEU A 77 -0.08 -0.90 -1.66
C LEU A 77 1.26 -1.62 -1.44
N ASN A 78 2.32 -1.28 -2.17
CA ASN A 78 3.66 -1.83 -1.91
C ASN A 78 4.19 -1.48 -0.51
N LEU A 79 3.86 -0.29 0.00
CA LEU A 79 4.21 0.14 1.36
C LEU A 79 3.36 -0.59 2.42
N LYS A 80 2.07 -0.82 2.13
CA LYS A 80 1.18 -1.64 2.94
C LYS A 80 1.75 -3.04 3.14
N ASP A 81 2.05 -3.75 2.06
CA ASP A 81 2.44 -5.16 2.11
C ASP A 81 3.75 -5.35 2.91
N LYS A 82 4.73 -4.46 2.72
CA LYS A 82 5.97 -4.40 3.50
C LYS A 82 5.72 -4.18 5.00
N ALA A 83 4.81 -3.28 5.35
CA ALA A 83 4.45 -3.02 6.74
C ALA A 83 3.68 -4.20 7.37
N GLY A 84 2.81 -4.86 6.60
CA GLY A 84 2.16 -6.12 7.01
C GLY A 84 3.17 -7.23 7.29
N ALA A 85 4.17 -7.42 6.42
CA ALA A 85 5.24 -8.38 6.64
C ALA A 85 6.10 -8.06 7.87
N LEU A 86 6.37 -6.77 8.15
CA LEU A 86 7.05 -6.29 9.36
C LEU A 86 6.24 -6.51 10.64
N ALA A 87 4.94 -6.24 10.62
CA ALA A 87 4.04 -6.50 11.74
C ALA A 87 3.92 -8.01 12.04
N ALA A 88 3.75 -8.84 11.00
CA ALA A 88 3.69 -10.30 11.11
C ALA A 88 5.01 -10.90 11.64
N ALA A 89 6.15 -10.45 11.12
CA ALA A 89 7.47 -10.87 11.58
C ALA A 89 7.74 -10.45 13.04
N SER A 90 7.31 -9.24 13.43
CA SER A 90 7.40 -8.76 14.82
C SER A 90 6.53 -9.59 15.75
N ASN A 91 5.31 -9.95 15.33
CA ASN A 91 4.41 -10.81 16.10
C ASN A 91 4.98 -12.23 16.28
N PHE A 92 5.62 -12.80 15.24
CA PHE A 92 6.31 -14.08 15.36
C PHE A 92 7.45 -14.02 16.39
N ILE A 93 8.29 -12.99 16.31
CA ILE A 93 9.42 -12.80 17.24
C ILE A 93 8.92 -12.53 18.68
N LEU A 94 7.81 -11.82 18.84
CA LEU A 94 7.17 -11.60 20.13
C LEU A 94 6.74 -12.93 20.76
N THR A 95 6.11 -13.83 20.00
CA THR A 95 5.77 -15.19 20.46
C THR A 95 7.01 -16.01 20.81
N GLU A 96 8.06 -15.95 19.98
CA GLU A 96 9.36 -16.61 20.24
C GLU A 96 9.99 -16.12 21.56
N LEU A 97 9.95 -14.80 21.82
CA LEU A 97 10.45 -14.20 23.05
C LEU A 97 9.61 -14.57 24.27
N ILE A 98 8.28 -14.59 24.17
CA ILE A 98 7.39 -14.97 25.28
C ILE A 98 7.65 -16.42 25.70
N ALA A 99 7.81 -17.33 24.73
CA ALA A 99 8.06 -18.74 24.96
C ALA A 99 9.50 -19.09 25.42
N LYS A 100 10.47 -18.18 25.27
CA LYS A 100 11.87 -18.41 25.66
C LYS A 100 12.07 -18.19 27.17
N ASP A 101 12.82 -19.07 27.83
CA ASP A 101 13.09 -19.00 29.26
C ASP A 101 13.80 -17.71 29.70
N ASP A 102 13.44 -17.20 30.88
CA ASP A 102 13.93 -15.93 31.43
C ASP A 102 15.45 -15.92 31.69
N ASN A 103 16.03 -17.08 31.99
CA ASN A 103 17.46 -17.27 32.26
C ASN A 103 18.32 -17.39 30.99
N SER A 104 17.75 -17.30 29.79
CA SER A 104 18.54 -17.38 28.56
C SER A 104 19.41 -16.13 28.36
N THR A 105 20.73 -16.31 28.22
CA THR A 105 21.68 -15.19 28.00
C THR A 105 21.71 -14.68 26.57
N ASP A 106 21.15 -15.45 25.63
CA ASP A 106 21.21 -15.20 24.20
C ASP A 106 20.05 -14.30 23.73
N PHE A 107 20.14 -13.02 24.12
CA PHE A 107 19.24 -11.94 23.71
C PHE A 107 19.88 -10.96 22.72
N ARG A 108 21.20 -11.06 22.46
CA ARG A 108 21.93 -10.14 21.57
C ARG A 108 21.50 -10.29 20.10
N GLU A 109 21.11 -11.48 19.67
CA GLU A 109 20.60 -11.78 18.31
C GLU A 109 19.35 -10.96 17.93
N TYR A 110 18.57 -10.49 18.91
CA TYR A 110 17.36 -9.71 18.69
C TYR A 110 17.63 -8.20 18.52
N LEU A 111 18.85 -7.74 18.80
CA LEU A 111 19.26 -6.34 18.69
C LEU A 111 20.38 -6.11 17.68
N SER A 112 20.92 -7.17 17.06
CA SER A 112 21.92 -7.03 16.01
C SER A 112 21.29 -6.40 14.77
N VAL A 113 21.78 -5.21 14.41
CA VAL A 113 21.42 -4.51 13.17
C VAL A 113 22.50 -4.81 12.13
N GLU A 114 22.10 -5.05 10.88
CA GLU A 114 23.03 -5.05 9.75
C GLU A 114 22.98 -3.67 9.08
N GLU A 115 24.13 -3.19 8.60
CA GLU A 115 24.16 -2.08 7.65
C GLU A 115 23.37 -2.51 6.41
N SER A 116 22.21 -1.89 6.19
CA SER A 116 21.31 -2.31 5.14
C SER A 116 21.82 -1.86 3.78
N SER A 117 22.04 -2.82 2.87
CA SER A 117 22.30 -2.56 1.45
C SER A 117 21.05 -2.15 0.66
N ASP A 118 19.86 -2.13 1.27
CA ASP A 118 18.61 -1.72 0.62
C ASP A 118 18.44 -0.19 0.67
N ILE A 119 19.02 0.49 -0.32
CA ILE A 119 18.95 1.94 -0.52
C ILE A 119 17.48 2.43 -0.70
N LYS A 120 16.54 1.53 -1.04
CA LYS A 120 15.18 1.90 -1.43
C LYS A 120 14.25 2.18 -0.24
N TYR A 121 14.55 1.67 0.96
CA TYR A 121 13.68 1.80 2.14
C TYR A 121 14.47 2.23 3.36
N GLN A 122 14.42 3.53 3.69
CA GLN A 122 15.13 4.08 4.85
C GLN A 122 14.79 3.42 6.20
N SER A 123 13.71 2.64 6.34
CA SER A 123 13.46 1.91 7.59
C SER A 123 14.33 0.65 7.77
N THR A 124 14.96 0.09 6.72
CA THR A 124 15.67 -1.20 6.85
C THR A 124 17.03 -1.10 7.55
N HIS A 125 17.66 0.07 7.60
CA HIS A 125 18.97 0.26 8.26
C HIS A 125 18.92 0.37 9.79
N VAL A 126 17.73 0.48 10.40
CA VAL A 126 17.54 0.57 11.86
C VAL A 126 16.88 -0.67 12.47
N LEU A 127 16.51 -1.65 11.66
CA LEU A 127 15.75 -2.82 12.10
C LEU A 127 16.67 -4.02 12.37
N PRO A 128 16.41 -4.83 13.42
CA PRO A 128 17.22 -6.01 13.72
C PRO A 128 17.25 -7.03 12.57
N LYS A 129 18.42 -7.62 12.33
CA LYS A 129 18.66 -8.68 11.34
C LYS A 129 17.66 -9.82 11.45
N LYS A 130 17.38 -10.28 12.69
CA LYS A 130 16.41 -11.36 12.95
C LYS A 130 15.01 -11.01 12.45
N LEU A 131 14.58 -9.75 12.60
CA LEU A 131 13.31 -9.26 12.06
C LEU A 131 13.35 -9.22 10.53
N LEU A 132 14.37 -8.61 9.92
CA LEU A 132 14.50 -8.50 8.47
C LEU A 132 14.54 -9.86 7.76
N ASN A 133 15.18 -10.87 8.37
CA ASN A 133 15.19 -12.23 7.83
C ASN A 133 13.81 -12.92 7.93
N LYS A 134 13.04 -12.67 8.98
CA LYS A 134 11.64 -13.14 9.06
C LYS A 134 10.74 -12.41 8.06
N VAL A 135 10.94 -11.09 7.85
CA VAL A 135 10.20 -10.30 6.84
C VAL A 135 10.30 -10.91 5.45
N LYS A 136 11.50 -11.33 5.01
CA LYS A 136 11.70 -12.00 3.70
C LYS A 136 10.81 -13.23 3.52
N ILE A 137 10.52 -13.96 4.60
CA ILE A 137 9.62 -15.12 4.57
C ILE A 137 8.16 -14.65 4.49
N TYR A 138 7.76 -13.67 5.31
CA TYR A 138 6.37 -13.20 5.39
C TYR A 138 5.93 -12.34 4.18
N ASP A 139 6.85 -11.65 3.49
CA ASP A 139 6.59 -10.92 2.23
C ASP A 139 6.12 -11.84 1.08
N SER A 140 6.33 -13.15 1.21
CA SER A 140 5.84 -14.17 0.28
C SER A 140 4.52 -14.84 0.71
N ARG A 141 4.12 -14.72 1.99
CA ARG A 141 3.01 -15.48 2.61
C ARG A 141 1.78 -14.60 2.80
N GLY A 142 0.59 -15.15 2.55
CA GLY A 142 -0.68 -14.42 2.70
C GLY A 142 -1.09 -13.55 1.50
N ARG A 143 -0.34 -13.61 0.40
CA ARG A 143 -0.56 -12.78 -0.80
C ARG A 143 -1.97 -12.85 -1.39
N GLY A 144 -2.68 -13.99 -1.29
CA GLY A 144 -4.02 -14.14 -1.90
C GLY A 144 -5.03 -13.05 -1.52
N ALA A 145 -5.09 -12.66 -0.25
CA ALA A 145 -5.99 -11.58 0.20
C ALA A 145 -5.48 -10.18 -0.22
N GLN A 146 -4.15 -9.98 -0.22
CA GLN A 146 -3.53 -8.72 -0.65
C GLN A 146 -3.73 -8.49 -2.16
N ASP A 147 -3.53 -9.53 -2.97
CA ASP A 147 -3.70 -9.51 -4.42
C ASP A 147 -5.18 -9.36 -4.81
N PHE A 148 -6.13 -9.91 -4.04
CA PHE A 148 -7.55 -9.65 -4.23
C PHE A 148 -7.88 -8.15 -4.06
N THR A 149 -7.50 -7.53 -2.94
CA THR A 149 -7.76 -6.11 -2.70
C THR A 149 -7.10 -5.22 -3.76
N ARG A 150 -5.86 -5.54 -4.14
CA ARG A 150 -5.12 -4.87 -5.21
C ARG A 150 -5.83 -4.97 -6.56
N THR A 151 -6.30 -6.17 -6.92
CA THR A 151 -7.04 -6.44 -8.17
C THR A 151 -8.36 -5.68 -8.19
N MET A 152 -9.09 -5.64 -7.07
CA MET A 152 -10.33 -4.89 -6.93
C MET A 152 -10.10 -3.37 -7.10
N ILE A 153 -9.10 -2.79 -6.44
CA ILE A 153 -8.80 -1.35 -6.56
C ILE A 153 -8.41 -0.99 -8.01
N TYR A 154 -7.53 -1.76 -8.65
CA TYR A 154 -7.16 -1.51 -10.05
C TYR A 154 -8.30 -1.76 -11.03
N GLY A 155 -9.12 -2.80 -10.80
CA GLY A 155 -10.30 -3.10 -11.60
C GLY A 155 -11.29 -1.94 -11.58
N LEU A 156 -11.63 -1.42 -10.39
CA LEU A 156 -12.51 -0.27 -10.23
C LEU A 156 -11.93 0.99 -10.90
N LEU A 157 -10.63 1.25 -10.75
CA LEU A 157 -9.93 2.40 -11.36
C LEU A 157 -9.97 2.35 -12.91
N VAL A 158 -9.82 1.16 -13.49
CA VAL A 158 -9.86 0.96 -14.95
C VAL A 158 -11.30 1.04 -15.47
N ILE A 159 -12.25 0.40 -14.77
CA ILE A 159 -13.67 0.41 -15.15
C ILE A 159 -14.22 1.84 -15.12
N SER A 160 -13.99 2.62 -14.06
CA SER A 160 -14.46 4.01 -13.98
C SER A 160 -13.88 4.88 -15.11
N ALA A 161 -12.58 4.74 -15.42
CA ALA A 161 -11.94 5.47 -16.52
C ALA A 161 -12.56 5.11 -17.88
N ILE A 162 -12.72 3.81 -18.17
CA ILE A 162 -13.32 3.33 -19.43
C ILE A 162 -14.78 3.78 -19.55
N SER A 163 -15.58 3.63 -18.49
CA SER A 163 -16.99 4.02 -18.48
C SER A 163 -17.19 5.51 -18.76
N VAL A 164 -16.36 6.39 -18.18
CA VAL A 164 -16.41 7.84 -18.45
C VAL A 164 -16.03 8.16 -19.88
N ILE A 165 -14.93 7.60 -20.39
CA ILE A 165 -14.50 7.81 -21.77
C ILE A 165 -15.59 7.34 -22.74
N PHE A 166 -16.09 6.13 -22.58
CA PHE A 166 -17.15 5.55 -23.41
C PHE A 166 -18.44 6.38 -23.40
N TYR A 167 -18.89 6.79 -22.20
CA TYR A 167 -20.05 7.69 -22.06
C TYR A 167 -19.86 9.00 -22.82
N ARG A 168 -18.67 9.61 -22.77
CA ARG A 168 -18.37 10.87 -23.46
C ARG A 168 -18.39 10.74 -24.99
N TRP A 169 -17.88 9.63 -25.52
CA TRP A 169 -17.91 9.39 -26.96
C TRP A 169 -19.32 9.05 -27.47
N ILE A 170 -20.12 8.29 -26.71
CA ILE A 170 -21.55 8.10 -27.01
C ILE A 170 -22.29 9.43 -26.99
N ALA A 171 -22.03 10.29 -25.99
CA ALA A 171 -22.70 11.59 -25.89
C ALA A 171 -22.36 12.56 -27.03
N ILE A 172 -21.35 12.27 -27.87
CA ILE A 172 -21.03 13.03 -29.09
C ILE A 172 -21.88 12.60 -30.28
N LEU A 173 -22.03 11.29 -30.49
CA LEU A 173 -22.73 10.65 -31.61
C LEU A 173 -24.21 11.01 -31.64
#